data_AF-A0A923YV76-F1
#
_entry.id   AF-A0A923YV76-F1
#
_cell.length_a   1.000
_cell.length_b   1.000
_cell.length_c   1.000
_cell.angle_alpha   90.00
_cell.angle_beta   90.00
_cell.angle_gamma   90.00
#
_symmetry.space_group_name_H-M   'P 1'
#
loop_
_entity.id
_entity.type
_entity.pdbx_description
1 polymer ?
#
loop_
_entity_poly.entity_id
_entity_poly.type
_entity_poly.pdbx_seq_one_letter_code
_entity_poly.pdbx_strand_id
1 'polypeptide(L)'
;MSRFNINFDNSFQKLPAFLYEHVAPTPLKQPLLIHLTALKKELGLESLSDSDLQKWLNGEISISNEQRIATRYAGHQFGNFAGQLGDGRAISLGEILSSDGKRWEIQTKGSGMTPFSRMGDGKAVIRSSVREYLCSEAMYGLGIPTSRVLAIIIGEDKVYRETIERAAIIARVFPSNIRFGHFEMCYHYNRPEVLNDLLEYTRHTFFDGVSVEKMLAQIIDKTALLMAHWQTAGFCHGVMNTDNMSILGITIDYGPFGFLEDTNLSHVCNHSDHQGRYAYCNQPSVAAWNLEKLLVCFSDHLPNESLIN
;
A
#
# COMPACT_ATOMS: atom_id res chain seq x y z
N MET A 1 18.49 3.96 27.73
CA MET A 1 17.57 2.83 27.49
C MET A 1 16.35 3.41 26.80
N SER A 2 15.96 2.92 25.61
CA SER A 2 14.80 3.47 24.91
C SER A 2 13.56 3.27 25.78
N ARG A 3 12.75 4.32 25.93
CA ARG A 3 11.52 4.31 26.74
C ARG A 3 10.48 3.30 26.23
N PHE A 4 10.65 2.84 24.99
CA PHE A 4 9.75 1.94 24.29
C PHE A 4 10.54 0.76 23.72
N ASN A 5 10.00 -0.45 23.84
CA ASN A 5 10.60 -1.68 23.32
C ASN A 5 9.74 -2.20 22.16
N ILE A 6 10.08 -1.79 20.94
CA ILE A 6 9.45 -2.27 19.70
C ILE A 6 10.51 -3.02 18.91
N ASN A 7 10.17 -4.22 18.45
CA ASN A 7 11.06 -5.08 17.68
C ASN A 7 11.05 -4.68 16.20
N PHE A 8 11.70 -3.57 15.87
CA PHE A 8 11.89 -3.15 14.48
C PHE A 8 12.86 -4.08 13.75
N ASP A 9 12.48 -4.48 12.54
CA ASP A 9 13.29 -5.26 11.62
C ASP A 9 13.16 -4.65 10.21
N ASN A 10 13.74 -3.48 9.99
CA ASN A 10 13.61 -2.72 8.74
C ASN A 10 14.44 -3.37 7.62
N SER A 11 13.86 -4.36 6.94
CA SER A 11 14.48 -5.12 5.87
C SER A 11 14.43 -4.42 4.53
N PHE A 12 13.36 -3.66 4.22
CA PHE A 12 13.24 -2.95 2.95
C PHE A 12 14.35 -1.92 2.74
N GLN A 13 14.81 -1.27 3.81
CA GLN A 13 15.88 -0.26 3.74
C GLN A 13 17.28 -0.83 3.49
N LYS A 14 17.43 -2.15 3.51
CA LYS A 14 18.68 -2.80 3.11
C LYS A 14 18.82 -2.82 1.58
N LEU A 15 17.73 -2.54 0.86
CA LEU A 15 17.73 -2.40 -0.60
C LEU A 15 18.37 -1.08 -1.05
N PRO A 16 18.73 -0.95 -2.34
CA PRO A 16 19.32 0.27 -2.86
C PRO A 16 18.47 1.52 -2.57
N ALA A 17 19.15 2.60 -2.16
CA ALA A 17 18.54 3.89 -1.85
C ALA A 17 17.74 4.51 -3.01
N PHE A 18 17.86 3.98 -4.23
CA PHE A 18 16.98 4.35 -5.34
C PHE A 18 15.49 4.07 -5.04
N LEU A 19 15.16 3.14 -4.14
CA LEU A 19 13.77 2.74 -3.88
C LEU A 19 13.06 3.59 -2.83
N TYR A 20 13.75 4.47 -2.12
CA TYR A 20 13.12 5.23 -1.04
C TYR A 20 13.86 6.55 -0.76
N GLU A 21 13.19 7.42 0.00
CA GLU A 21 13.79 8.64 0.56
C GLU A 21 13.46 8.70 2.05
N HIS A 22 14.42 9.17 2.87
CA HIS A 22 14.15 9.48 4.27
C HIS A 22 13.33 10.76 4.36
N VAL A 23 12.26 10.72 5.16
CA VAL A 23 11.30 11.82 5.24
C VAL A 23 10.90 12.10 6.68
N ALA A 24 10.65 13.37 6.99
CA ALA A 24 10.09 13.77 8.28
C ALA A 24 8.56 13.98 8.14
N PRO A 25 7.73 13.41 9.03
CA PRO A 25 6.31 13.70 9.04
C PRO A 25 6.06 15.14 9.45
N THR A 26 4.90 15.64 9.05
CA THR A 26 4.33 16.91 9.50
C THR A 26 3.13 16.61 10.41
N PRO A 27 3.30 16.63 11.74
CA PRO A 27 2.25 16.29 12.68
C PRO A 27 1.00 17.14 12.52
N LEU A 28 -0.16 16.55 12.85
CA LEU A 28 -1.42 17.27 12.92
C LEU A 28 -1.46 18.15 14.18
N LYS A 29 -2.17 19.27 14.08
CA LYS A 29 -2.51 20.16 15.21
C LYS A 29 -3.68 19.59 15.99
N GLN A 30 -3.56 19.61 17.32
CA GLN A 30 -4.56 19.07 18.25
C GLN A 30 -5.00 17.65 17.85
N PRO A 31 -4.05 16.69 17.76
CA PRO A 31 -4.38 15.35 17.31
C PRO A 31 -5.32 14.67 18.30
N LEU A 32 -6.33 14.00 17.77
CA LEU A 32 -7.25 13.15 18.53
C LEU A 32 -7.22 11.75 17.95
N LEU A 33 -6.82 10.77 18.76
CA LEU A 33 -6.97 9.36 18.43
C LEU A 33 -8.47 9.00 18.46
N ILE A 34 -9.03 8.71 17.29
CA ILE A 34 -10.46 8.39 17.15
C ILE A 34 -10.73 6.93 17.46
N HIS A 35 -9.86 6.05 16.95
CA HIS A 35 -9.99 4.62 17.17
C HIS A 35 -8.65 3.92 17.03
N LEU A 36 -8.51 2.83 17.78
CA LEU A 36 -7.36 1.95 17.84
C LEU A 36 -7.87 0.51 17.78
N THR A 37 -7.36 -0.29 16.85
CA THR A 37 -7.85 -1.66 16.64
C THR A 37 -7.12 -2.68 17.51
N ALA A 38 -7.64 -3.92 17.53
CA ALA A 38 -7.00 -5.06 18.19
C ALA A 38 -5.59 -5.35 17.66
N LEU A 39 -5.22 -4.83 16.47
CA LEU A 39 -3.88 -4.94 15.91
C LEU A 39 -2.80 -4.43 16.84
N LYS A 40 -3.08 -3.47 17.74
CA LYS A 40 -2.09 -3.04 18.74
C LYS A 40 -1.49 -4.22 19.50
N LYS A 41 -2.34 -5.17 19.89
CA LYS A 41 -1.92 -6.39 20.59
C LYS A 41 -1.25 -7.38 19.66
N GLU A 42 -1.84 -7.64 18.49
CA GLU A 42 -1.28 -8.57 17.51
C GLU A 42 0.15 -8.18 17.09
N LEU A 43 0.40 -6.87 16.95
CA LEU A 43 1.68 -6.29 16.61
C LEU A 43 2.65 -6.14 17.80
N GLY A 44 2.25 -6.49 19.03
CA GLY A 44 3.09 -6.37 20.22
C GLY A 44 3.38 -4.93 20.66
N LEU A 45 2.49 -3.99 20.34
CA LEU A 45 2.61 -2.56 20.65
C LEU A 45 1.97 -2.18 22.00
N GLU A 46 1.70 -3.15 22.86
CA GLU A 46 1.03 -2.98 24.16
C GLU A 46 1.88 -2.18 25.17
N SER A 47 3.20 -2.14 24.97
CA SER A 47 4.12 -1.34 25.78
C SER A 47 3.93 0.16 25.59
N LEU A 48 3.29 0.58 24.49
CA LEU A 48 2.92 1.98 24.26
C LEU A 48 1.57 2.29 24.91
N SER A 49 1.52 3.35 25.71
CA SER A 49 0.24 3.96 26.10
C SER A 49 -0.48 4.48 24.85
N ASP A 50 -1.81 4.59 24.87
CA ASP A 50 -2.56 5.10 23.72
C ASP A 50 -2.15 6.54 23.36
N SER A 51 -1.77 7.34 24.36
CA SER A 51 -1.18 8.66 24.15
C SER A 51 0.18 8.59 23.44
N ASP A 52 1.09 7.71 23.87
CA ASP A 52 2.41 7.59 23.24
C ASP A 52 2.29 7.02 21.81
N LEU A 53 1.41 6.05 21.60
CA LEU A 53 1.09 5.51 20.28
C LEU A 53 0.54 6.61 19.36
N GLN A 54 -0.42 7.42 19.83
CA GLN A 54 -0.95 8.53 19.05
C GLN A 54 0.16 9.52 18.67
N LYS A 55 1.04 9.89 19.60
CA LYS A 55 2.14 10.83 19.33
C LYS A 55 3.14 10.27 18.32
N TRP A 56 3.44 8.98 18.41
CA TRP A 56 4.31 8.30 17.47
C TRP A 56 3.71 8.26 16.07
N LEU A 57 2.46 7.82 15.94
CA LEU A 57 1.74 7.75 14.66
C LEU A 57 1.47 9.14 14.07
N ASN A 58 1.30 10.18 14.91
CA ASN A 58 1.21 11.58 14.46
C ASN A 58 2.57 12.15 14.04
N GLY A 59 3.69 11.48 14.36
CA GLY A 59 5.04 11.91 14.04
C GLY A 59 5.68 12.88 15.03
N GLU A 60 5.05 13.13 16.19
CA GLU A 60 5.55 14.05 17.24
C GLU A 60 6.73 13.49 18.04
N ILE A 61 6.75 12.17 18.23
CA ILE A 61 7.85 11.46 18.87
C ILE A 61 8.40 10.41 17.92
N SER A 62 9.67 10.07 18.12
CA SER A 62 10.33 8.96 17.42
C SER A 62 10.64 7.84 18.40
N ILE A 63 10.52 6.62 17.92
CA ILE A 63 10.93 5.42 18.65
C ILE A 63 12.29 4.96 18.15
N SER A 64 13.13 4.47 19.06
CA SER A 64 14.46 3.96 18.70
C SER A 64 14.34 2.86 17.65
N ASN A 65 15.19 2.92 16.62
CA ASN A 65 15.22 1.98 15.49
C ASN A 65 13.99 2.04 14.57
N GLU A 66 13.07 2.98 14.77
CA GLU A 66 12.04 3.27 13.77
C GLU A 66 12.70 3.80 12.48
N GLN A 67 11.93 3.78 11.41
CA GLN A 67 12.41 4.19 10.11
C GLN A 67 11.35 4.96 9.35
N ARG A 68 11.65 6.23 9.05
CA ARG A 68 10.71 7.12 8.36
C ARG A 68 11.11 7.28 6.91
N ILE A 69 10.47 6.51 6.04
CA ILE A 69 10.73 6.54 4.60
C ILE A 69 9.46 6.71 3.78
N ALA A 70 9.62 7.31 2.60
CA ALA A 70 8.67 7.26 1.51
C ALA A 70 9.27 6.39 0.40
N THR A 71 8.50 5.46 -0.16
CA THR A 71 8.96 4.60 -1.25
C THR A 71 8.75 5.25 -2.62
N ARG A 72 9.66 4.94 -3.54
CA ARG A 72 9.64 5.37 -4.94
C ARG A 72 9.13 4.22 -5.80
N TYR A 73 8.08 4.47 -6.57
CA TYR A 73 7.55 3.53 -7.55
C TYR A 73 7.06 4.29 -8.79
N ALA A 74 6.72 3.59 -9.86
CA ALA A 74 6.07 4.13 -11.05
C ALA A 74 4.76 3.38 -11.26
N GLY A 75 4.09 3.58 -12.39
CA GLY A 75 2.96 2.75 -12.75
C GLY A 75 2.22 3.23 -13.99
N HIS A 76 1.41 2.34 -14.53
CA HIS A 76 0.43 2.67 -15.56
C HIS A 76 -0.87 3.12 -14.90
N GLN A 77 -1.22 4.39 -15.10
CA GLN A 77 -2.48 4.96 -14.66
C GLN A 77 -3.47 5.00 -15.82
N PHE A 78 -4.64 4.39 -15.65
CA PHE A 78 -5.65 4.26 -16.71
C PHE A 78 -5.10 3.72 -18.04
N GLY A 79 -4.12 2.81 -17.97
CA GLY A 79 -3.50 2.16 -19.13
C GLY A 79 -2.29 2.90 -19.72
N ASN A 80 -1.99 4.12 -19.26
CA ASN A 80 -0.85 4.91 -19.75
C ASN A 80 0.26 4.96 -18.70
N PHE A 81 1.51 4.81 -19.12
CA PHE A 81 2.65 4.93 -18.20
C PHE A 81 2.74 6.37 -17.66
N ALA A 82 2.61 6.52 -16.33
CA ALA A 82 2.50 7.82 -15.67
C ALA A 82 3.85 8.34 -15.12
N GLY A 83 4.96 7.67 -15.45
CA GLY A 83 6.29 7.96 -14.92
C GLY A 83 6.38 7.73 -13.41
N GLN A 84 7.34 8.41 -12.77
CA GLN A 84 7.62 8.27 -11.34
C GLN A 84 6.45 8.78 -10.47
N LEU A 85 5.93 7.86 -9.66
CA LEU A 85 4.98 8.01 -8.57
C LEU A 85 5.70 7.75 -7.23
N GLY A 86 4.99 7.44 -6.18
CA GLY A 86 5.59 7.09 -4.90
C GLY A 86 4.63 7.38 -3.77
N ASP A 87 5.12 7.16 -2.56
CA ASP A 87 4.40 7.52 -1.35
C ASP A 87 4.30 9.06 -1.21
N GLY A 88 3.40 9.69 -1.96
CA GLY A 88 3.27 11.15 -2.01
C GLY A 88 2.57 11.79 -0.80
N ARG A 89 1.97 10.97 0.06
CA ARG A 89 1.33 11.40 1.31
C ARG A 89 1.38 10.31 2.37
N ALA A 90 2.30 9.37 2.23
CA ALA A 90 2.44 8.24 3.11
C ALA A 90 3.89 8.14 3.58
N ILE A 91 4.07 7.70 4.82
CA ILE A 91 5.39 7.53 5.42
C ILE A 91 5.38 6.18 6.14
N SER A 92 6.23 5.26 5.70
CA SER A 92 6.52 4.04 6.44
C SER A 92 7.21 4.45 7.74
N LEU A 93 6.77 3.90 8.87
CA LEU A 93 7.38 4.07 10.18
C LEU A 93 8.36 2.93 10.51
N GLY A 94 8.40 1.92 9.63
CA GLY A 94 9.28 0.77 9.74
C GLY A 94 8.53 -0.55 9.66
N GLU A 95 9.31 -1.61 9.58
CA GLU A 95 8.84 -2.99 9.67
C GLU A 95 9.07 -3.48 11.09
N ILE A 96 8.08 -4.15 11.66
CA ILE A 96 8.13 -4.72 13.00
C ILE A 96 7.91 -6.22 12.93
N LEU A 97 8.53 -6.95 13.87
CA LEU A 97 8.23 -8.35 14.10
C LEU A 97 7.17 -8.46 15.20
N SER A 98 6.02 -9.00 14.83
CA SER A 98 4.95 -9.33 15.77
C SER A 98 5.34 -10.53 16.65
N SER A 99 4.54 -10.77 17.69
CA SER A 99 4.82 -11.81 18.68
C SER A 99 4.86 -13.24 18.12
N ASP A 100 4.22 -13.49 16.97
CA ASP A 100 4.24 -14.77 16.26
C ASP A 100 5.40 -14.88 15.25
N GLY A 101 6.30 -13.90 15.21
CA GLY A 101 7.45 -13.83 14.31
C GLY A 101 7.12 -13.30 12.91
N LYS A 102 5.88 -12.93 12.60
CA LYS A 102 5.54 -12.32 11.31
C LYS A 102 6.00 -10.87 11.24
N ARG A 103 6.52 -10.49 10.09
CA ARG A 103 6.88 -9.12 9.74
C ARG A 103 5.64 -8.35 9.28
N TRP A 104 5.51 -7.12 9.79
CA TRP A 104 4.48 -6.18 9.38
C TRP A 104 5.09 -4.81 9.17
N GLU A 105 4.77 -4.17 8.05
CA GLU A 105 5.10 -2.77 7.82
C GLU A 105 3.97 -1.90 8.37
N ILE A 106 4.33 -0.84 9.10
CA ILE A 106 3.39 0.19 9.57
C ILE A 106 3.63 1.45 8.77
N GLN A 107 2.58 1.96 8.13
CA GLN A 107 2.64 3.16 7.31
C GLN A 107 1.56 4.15 7.70
N THR A 108 1.92 5.41 7.88
CA THR A 108 0.97 6.48 8.16
C THR A 108 0.67 7.28 6.89
N LYS A 109 -0.61 7.36 6.51
CA LYS A 109 -1.08 8.11 5.33
C LYS A 109 -1.79 9.38 5.80
N GLY A 110 -1.41 10.52 5.22
CA GLY A 110 -1.78 11.86 5.66
C GLY A 110 -0.71 12.58 6.50
N SER A 111 0.47 11.97 6.64
CA SER A 111 1.54 12.40 7.54
C SER A 111 2.42 13.52 6.99
N GLY A 112 2.01 14.19 5.91
CA GLY A 112 2.73 15.32 5.32
C GLY A 112 3.34 15.03 3.96
N MET A 113 3.99 16.04 3.41
CA MET A 113 4.60 15.97 2.08
C MET A 113 5.88 15.13 2.11
N THR A 114 6.08 14.40 1.03
CA THR A 114 7.31 13.69 0.69
C THR A 114 7.86 14.23 -0.65
N PRO A 115 9.08 13.84 -1.06
CA PRO A 115 9.59 14.11 -2.41
C PRO A 115 8.68 13.59 -3.54
N PHE A 116 7.73 12.70 -3.24
CA PHE A 116 6.82 12.09 -4.20
C PHE A 116 5.41 12.70 -4.20
N SER A 117 5.19 13.79 -3.47
CA SER A 117 3.87 14.45 -3.35
C SER A 117 3.35 15.02 -4.67
N ARG A 118 4.24 15.22 -5.66
CA ARG A 118 3.95 15.97 -6.89
C ARG A 118 3.28 17.31 -6.53
N MET A 119 2.05 17.53 -6.99
CA MET A 119 1.27 18.74 -6.71
C MET A 119 0.34 18.61 -5.48
N GLY A 120 0.38 17.47 -4.77
CA GLY A 120 -0.44 17.22 -3.59
C GLY A 120 0.12 17.87 -2.32
N ASP A 121 -0.76 18.07 -1.34
CA ASP A 121 -0.44 18.70 -0.04
C ASP A 121 0.11 17.71 1.02
N GLY A 122 0.25 16.43 0.67
CA GLY A 122 0.70 15.39 1.61
C GLY A 122 -0.31 15.03 2.70
N LYS A 123 -1.56 15.53 2.63
CA LYS A 123 -2.59 15.33 3.66
C LYS A 123 -3.70 14.38 3.19
N ALA A 124 -4.29 13.69 4.16
CA ALA A 124 -5.54 12.93 4.00
C ALA A 124 -6.65 13.63 4.79
N VAL A 125 -7.90 13.39 4.39
CA VAL A 125 -9.08 13.99 5.03
C VAL A 125 -9.88 12.94 5.78
N ILE A 126 -10.63 13.35 6.81
CA ILE A 126 -11.42 12.45 7.66
C ILE A 126 -12.28 11.50 6.82
N ARG A 127 -13.03 12.01 5.83
CA ARG A 127 -13.91 11.21 4.99
C ARG A 127 -13.18 10.08 4.25
N SER A 128 -12.03 10.38 3.64
CA SER A 128 -11.22 9.37 2.95
C SER A 128 -10.63 8.34 3.92
N SER A 129 -10.13 8.80 5.09
CA SER A 129 -9.52 7.92 6.08
C SER A 129 -10.53 6.99 6.74
N VAL A 130 -11.73 7.48 7.06
CA VAL A 130 -12.82 6.65 7.60
C VAL A 130 -13.27 5.61 6.59
N ARG A 131 -13.39 5.96 5.30
CA ARG A 131 -13.74 5.00 4.24
C ARG A 131 -12.68 3.91 4.08
N GLU A 132 -11.40 4.29 4.06
CA GLU A 132 -10.28 3.33 3.98
C GLU A 132 -10.27 2.41 5.21
N TYR A 133 -10.45 2.96 6.41
CA TYR A 133 -10.56 2.17 7.65
C TYR A 133 -11.68 1.15 7.60
N LEU A 134 -12.91 1.59 7.31
CA LEU A 134 -14.09 0.72 7.33
C LEU A 134 -13.97 -0.37 6.27
N CYS A 135 -13.52 -0.03 5.06
CA CYS A 135 -13.40 -1.01 3.99
C CYS A 135 -12.28 -2.01 4.23
N SER A 136 -11.11 -1.54 4.68
CA SER A 136 -9.99 -2.41 5.03
C SER A 136 -10.38 -3.46 6.07
N GLU A 137 -11.03 -3.04 7.15
CA GLU A 137 -11.44 -3.97 8.21
C GLU A 137 -12.65 -4.84 7.80
N ALA A 138 -13.56 -4.33 6.96
CA ALA A 138 -14.64 -5.13 6.38
C ALA A 138 -14.11 -6.23 5.44
N MET A 139 -13.16 -5.91 4.57
CA MET A 139 -12.52 -6.88 3.68
C MET A 139 -11.82 -7.98 4.47
N TYR A 140 -11.13 -7.61 5.56
CA TYR A 140 -10.54 -8.58 6.48
C TYR A 140 -11.60 -9.47 7.14
N GLY A 141 -12.70 -8.88 7.64
CA GLY A 141 -13.82 -9.62 8.23
C GLY A 141 -14.52 -10.57 7.26
N LEU A 142 -14.50 -10.26 5.96
CA LEU A 142 -14.99 -11.13 4.87
C LEU A 142 -13.99 -12.23 4.47
N GLY A 143 -12.80 -12.26 5.09
CA GLY A 143 -11.72 -13.19 4.72
C GLY A 143 -11.03 -12.84 3.40
N ILE A 144 -11.21 -11.61 2.89
CA ILE A 144 -10.58 -11.15 1.66
C ILE A 144 -9.20 -10.58 2.00
N PRO A 145 -8.11 -11.02 1.35
CA PRO A 145 -6.78 -10.51 1.62
C PRO A 145 -6.68 -8.99 1.42
N THR A 146 -6.18 -8.27 2.42
CA THR A 146 -6.21 -6.80 2.46
C THR A 146 -5.11 -6.25 3.37
N SER A 147 -4.70 -4.99 3.13
CA SER A 147 -4.12 -4.16 4.17
C SER A 147 -5.10 -3.99 5.33
N ARG A 148 -4.55 -3.74 6.51
CA ARG A 148 -5.28 -3.56 7.78
C ARG A 148 -5.05 -2.16 8.33
N VAL A 149 -5.82 -1.75 9.31
CA VAL A 149 -5.67 -0.43 9.92
C VAL A 149 -5.50 -0.53 11.44
N LEU A 150 -4.37 -0.01 11.92
CA LEU A 150 -4.05 0.08 13.34
C LEU A 150 -4.84 1.18 14.02
N ALA A 151 -4.88 2.39 13.44
CA ALA A 151 -5.50 3.54 14.07
C ALA A 151 -5.93 4.63 13.08
N ILE A 152 -6.87 5.48 13.53
CA ILE A 152 -7.20 6.75 12.89
C ILE A 152 -6.97 7.89 13.88
N ILE A 153 -6.26 8.92 13.43
CA ILE A 153 -6.03 10.17 14.15
C ILE A 153 -6.63 11.30 13.31
N ILE A 154 -7.28 12.27 13.95
CA ILE A 154 -7.75 13.49 13.27
C ILE A 154 -7.12 14.73 13.88
N GLY A 155 -7.06 15.81 13.12
CA GLY A 155 -6.54 17.10 13.57
C GLY A 155 -7.48 18.27 13.26
N GLU A 156 -7.06 19.47 13.66
CA GLU A 156 -7.74 20.72 13.31
C GLU A 156 -7.23 21.35 12.00
N ASP A 157 -6.19 20.78 11.39
CA ASP A 157 -5.65 21.27 10.13
C ASP A 157 -6.72 21.26 9.03
N LYS A 158 -6.85 22.39 8.34
CA LYS A 158 -7.73 22.56 7.19
C LYS A 158 -7.06 22.00 5.94
N VAL A 159 -7.79 21.19 5.19
CA VAL A 159 -7.36 20.60 3.93
C VAL A 159 -8.34 21.04 2.85
N TYR A 160 -7.82 21.63 1.78
CA TYR A 160 -8.62 22.16 0.69
C TYR A 160 -8.84 21.10 -0.38
N ARG A 161 -10.09 20.70 -0.59
CA ARG A 161 -10.55 19.83 -1.67
C ARG A 161 -11.68 20.54 -2.42
N GLU A 162 -12.72 19.84 -2.85
CA GLU A 162 -13.95 20.46 -3.35
C GLU A 162 -14.63 21.32 -2.26
N THR A 163 -14.44 20.93 -1.00
CA THR A 163 -14.79 21.71 0.18
C THR A 163 -13.61 21.77 1.14
N ILE A 164 -13.68 22.64 2.16
CA ILE A 164 -12.70 22.64 3.24
C ILE A 164 -13.02 21.48 4.18
N GLU A 165 -12.12 20.50 4.24
CA GLU A 165 -12.22 19.34 5.11
C GLU A 165 -11.18 19.41 6.24
N ARG A 166 -11.29 18.54 7.23
CA ARG A 166 -10.30 18.39 8.31
C ARG A 166 -9.30 17.27 7.97
N ALA A 167 -8.05 17.48 8.36
CA ALA A 167 -7.00 16.50 8.17
C ALA A 167 -7.19 15.26 9.06
N ALA A 168 -6.73 14.12 8.54
CA ALA A 168 -6.63 12.86 9.26
C ALA A 168 -5.33 12.15 8.90
N ILE A 169 -4.85 11.31 9.81
CA ILE A 169 -3.82 10.31 9.61
C ILE A 169 -4.44 8.94 9.82
N ILE A 170 -4.18 8.03 8.89
CA ILE A 170 -4.53 6.61 9.01
C ILE A 170 -3.25 5.77 9.10
N ALA A 171 -3.14 4.95 10.14
CA ALA A 171 -2.02 4.04 10.36
C ALA A 171 -2.34 2.67 9.75
N ARG A 172 -1.87 2.45 8.54
CA ARG A 172 -2.03 1.22 7.75
C ARG A 172 -1.00 0.18 8.18
N VAL A 173 -1.38 -1.07 8.08
CA VAL A 173 -0.56 -2.23 8.41
C VAL A 173 -0.68 -3.25 7.29
N PHE A 174 0.43 -3.77 6.80
CA PHE A 174 0.43 -4.81 5.76
C PHE A 174 1.70 -5.65 5.84
N PRO A 175 1.71 -6.89 5.31
CA PRO A 175 2.92 -7.70 5.27
C PRO A 175 4.01 -7.08 4.39
N SER A 176 3.63 -6.34 3.35
CA SER A 176 4.51 -5.54 2.49
C SER A 176 3.72 -4.52 1.68
N ASN A 177 4.27 -3.32 1.46
CA ASN A 177 3.73 -2.34 0.51
C ASN A 177 4.31 -2.48 -0.91
N ILE A 178 5.05 -3.55 -1.21
CA ILE A 178 5.62 -3.72 -2.56
C ILE A 178 4.47 -3.87 -3.57
N ARG A 179 4.59 -3.12 -4.64
CA ARG A 179 3.61 -2.97 -5.72
C ARG A 179 4.23 -3.40 -7.04
N PHE A 180 3.41 -3.70 -8.04
CA PHE A 180 3.91 -3.93 -9.40
C PHE A 180 4.69 -2.70 -9.89
N GLY A 181 4.19 -1.51 -9.54
CA GLY A 181 4.84 -0.23 -9.81
C GLY A 181 6.29 -0.08 -9.32
N HIS A 182 6.73 -0.82 -8.29
CA HIS A 182 8.13 -0.78 -7.84
C HIS A 182 9.06 -1.44 -8.85
N PHE A 183 8.62 -2.55 -9.46
CA PHE A 183 9.37 -3.22 -10.52
C PHE A 183 9.37 -2.41 -11.81
N GLU A 184 8.21 -1.84 -12.17
CA GLU A 184 8.09 -0.94 -13.32
C GLU A 184 8.98 0.30 -13.21
N MET A 185 9.14 0.85 -11.99
CA MET A 185 10.08 1.94 -11.73
C MET A 185 11.50 1.55 -12.11
N CYS A 186 11.96 0.38 -11.69
CA CYS A 186 13.32 -0.07 -11.97
C CYS A 186 13.51 -0.38 -13.45
N TYR A 187 12.52 -1.04 -14.07
CA TYR A 187 12.55 -1.39 -15.48
C TYR A 187 12.55 -0.16 -16.40
N HIS A 188 11.55 0.71 -16.30
CA HIS A 188 11.40 1.84 -17.22
C HIS A 188 12.46 2.93 -17.05
N TYR A 189 13.09 3.03 -15.87
CA TYR A 189 14.20 3.96 -15.63
C TYR A 189 15.58 3.33 -15.88
N ASN A 190 15.64 2.12 -16.45
CA ASN A 190 16.88 1.41 -16.77
C ASN A 190 17.79 1.26 -15.53
N ARG A 191 17.28 0.57 -14.50
CA ARG A 191 17.99 0.24 -13.26
C ARG A 191 18.03 -1.29 -13.04
N PRO A 192 18.75 -2.03 -13.90
CA PRO A 192 18.76 -3.50 -13.85
C PRO A 192 19.32 -4.06 -12.53
N GLU A 193 20.36 -3.44 -11.96
CA GLU A 193 20.94 -3.87 -10.67
C GLU A 193 19.93 -3.71 -9.53
N VAL A 194 19.23 -2.57 -9.46
CA VAL A 194 18.20 -2.32 -8.44
C VAL A 194 16.99 -3.24 -8.62
N LEU A 195 16.61 -3.51 -9.87
CA LEU A 195 15.56 -4.46 -10.19
C LEU A 195 15.90 -5.86 -9.68
N ASN A 196 17.13 -6.31 -9.90
CA ASN A 196 17.61 -7.61 -9.42
C ASN A 196 17.62 -7.68 -7.89
N ASP A 197 18.10 -6.64 -7.21
CA ASP A 197 18.08 -6.59 -5.74
C ASP A 197 16.65 -6.63 -5.18
N LEU A 198 15.71 -5.88 -5.78
CA LEU A 198 14.30 -5.90 -5.39
C LEU A 198 13.65 -7.26 -5.66
N LEU A 199 13.96 -7.89 -6.80
CA LEU A 199 13.50 -9.23 -7.16
C LEU A 199 13.99 -10.24 -6.12
N GLU A 200 15.28 -10.31 -5.86
CA GLU A 200 15.87 -11.29 -4.94
C GLU A 200 15.35 -11.09 -3.51
N TYR A 201 15.25 -9.83 -3.06
CA TYR A 201 14.61 -9.51 -1.79
C TYR A 201 13.16 -10.01 -1.72
N THR A 202 12.37 -9.72 -2.74
CA THR A 202 10.96 -10.11 -2.78
C THR A 202 10.83 -11.63 -2.74
N ARG A 203 11.62 -12.32 -3.57
CA ARG A 203 11.66 -13.78 -3.72
C ARG A 203 12.02 -14.47 -2.40
N HIS A 204 13.05 -13.99 -1.72
CA HIS A 204 13.51 -14.58 -0.45
C HIS A 204 12.64 -14.20 0.75
N THR A 205 12.06 -13.01 0.77
CA THR A 205 11.31 -12.52 1.94
C THR A 205 9.87 -13.00 1.94
N PHE A 206 9.24 -13.11 0.76
CA PHE A 206 7.79 -13.36 0.67
C PHE A 206 7.41 -14.61 -0.12
N PHE A 207 8.36 -15.26 -0.78
CA PHE A 207 8.12 -16.40 -1.66
C PHE A 207 9.15 -17.53 -1.46
N ASP A 208 9.71 -17.65 -0.25
CA ASP A 208 10.59 -18.76 0.18
C ASP A 208 11.81 -19.04 -0.72
N GLY A 209 12.26 -18.06 -1.50
CA GLY A 209 13.40 -18.25 -2.40
C GLY A 209 13.14 -19.26 -3.52
N VAL A 210 11.90 -19.40 -4.00
CA VAL A 210 11.59 -20.19 -5.22
C VAL A 210 12.19 -19.56 -6.49
N SER A 211 12.19 -20.25 -7.63
CA SER A 211 12.65 -19.65 -8.90
C SER A 211 11.77 -18.47 -9.33
N VAL A 212 12.27 -17.60 -10.22
CA VAL A 212 11.54 -16.42 -10.70
C VAL A 212 10.20 -16.83 -11.34
N GLU A 213 10.19 -17.89 -12.14
CA GLU A 213 8.97 -18.43 -12.77
C GLU A 213 7.94 -18.87 -11.73
N LYS A 214 8.39 -19.58 -10.69
CA LYS A 214 7.50 -20.03 -9.60
C LYS A 214 6.97 -18.85 -8.78
N MET A 215 7.81 -17.85 -8.51
CA MET A 215 7.38 -16.64 -7.81
C MET A 215 6.29 -15.92 -8.61
N LEU A 216 6.51 -15.74 -9.92
CA LEU A 216 5.55 -15.09 -10.81
C LEU A 216 4.25 -15.88 -10.92
N ALA A 217 4.30 -17.21 -11.03
CA ALA A 217 3.12 -18.07 -10.98
C ALA A 217 2.32 -17.87 -9.68
N GLN A 218 3.00 -17.80 -8.53
CA GLN A 218 2.34 -17.54 -7.24
C GLN A 218 1.73 -16.13 -7.17
N ILE A 219 2.37 -15.12 -7.75
CA ILE A 219 1.82 -13.75 -7.85
C ILE A 219 0.55 -13.74 -8.71
N ILE A 220 0.57 -14.43 -9.85
CA ILE A 220 -0.58 -14.61 -10.74
C ILE A 220 -1.72 -15.29 -9.99
N ASP A 221 -1.48 -16.42 -9.33
CA ASP A 221 -2.48 -17.16 -8.57
C ASP A 221 -3.11 -16.30 -7.46
N LYS A 222 -2.28 -15.60 -6.68
CA LYS A 222 -2.76 -14.70 -5.62
C LYS A 222 -3.61 -13.56 -6.19
N THR A 223 -3.19 -12.98 -7.31
CA THR A 223 -3.95 -11.89 -7.97
C THR A 223 -5.27 -12.40 -8.54
N ALA A 224 -5.28 -13.57 -9.17
CA ALA A 224 -6.49 -14.19 -9.71
C ALA A 224 -7.49 -14.54 -8.59
N LEU A 225 -6.99 -15.10 -7.48
CA LEU A 225 -7.82 -15.38 -6.30
C LEU A 225 -8.38 -14.10 -5.68
N LEU A 226 -7.60 -13.01 -5.61
CA LEU A 226 -8.08 -11.70 -5.17
C LEU A 226 -9.21 -11.19 -6.06
N MET A 227 -9.10 -11.34 -7.39
CA MET A 227 -10.19 -10.98 -8.31
C MET A 227 -11.43 -11.83 -8.04
N ALA A 228 -11.28 -13.14 -7.85
CA ALA A 228 -12.42 -14.00 -7.51
C ALA A 228 -13.12 -13.55 -6.21
N HIS A 229 -12.35 -13.17 -5.18
CA HIS A 229 -12.89 -12.58 -3.95
C HIS A 229 -13.64 -11.28 -4.21
N TRP A 230 -13.06 -10.35 -4.98
CA TRP A 230 -13.72 -9.07 -5.28
C TRP A 230 -15.01 -9.26 -6.07
N GLN A 231 -15.00 -10.12 -7.10
CA GLN A 231 -16.20 -10.41 -7.86
C GLN A 231 -17.27 -11.05 -6.96
N THR A 232 -16.94 -12.06 -6.17
CA THR A 232 -17.93 -12.75 -5.33
C THR A 232 -18.50 -11.87 -4.20
N ALA A 233 -17.72 -10.92 -3.68
CA ALA A 233 -18.17 -9.97 -2.68
C ALA A 233 -18.90 -8.75 -3.26
N GLY A 234 -18.98 -8.61 -4.59
CA GLY A 234 -19.53 -7.41 -5.23
C GLY A 234 -18.66 -6.18 -5.00
N PHE A 235 -17.36 -6.33 -4.73
CA PHE A 235 -16.45 -5.22 -4.50
C PHE A 235 -15.89 -4.66 -5.82
N CYS A 236 -15.97 -3.34 -6.00
CA CYS A 236 -15.42 -2.60 -7.12
C CYS A 236 -14.35 -1.61 -6.64
N HIS A 237 -13.09 -1.83 -6.99
CA HIS A 237 -11.93 -1.07 -6.50
C HIS A 237 -11.87 0.37 -7.06
N GLY A 238 -12.18 0.53 -8.35
CA GLY A 238 -12.28 1.83 -9.03
C GLY A 238 -10.96 2.46 -9.50
N VAL A 239 -9.81 2.01 -9.00
CA VAL A 239 -8.48 2.49 -9.43
C VAL A 239 -7.45 1.35 -9.46
N MET A 240 -7.57 0.43 -10.41
CA MET A 240 -6.64 -0.69 -10.56
C MET A 240 -5.44 -0.32 -11.45
N ASN A 241 -4.79 0.79 -11.13
CA ASN A 241 -3.49 1.12 -11.71
C ASN A 241 -2.46 0.09 -11.23
N THR A 242 -1.36 -0.11 -11.98
CA THR A 242 -0.32 -1.07 -11.58
C THR A 242 0.39 -0.65 -10.27
N ASP A 243 0.43 0.64 -9.94
CA ASP A 243 0.90 1.13 -8.65
C ASP A 243 -0.03 0.78 -7.49
N ASN A 244 -1.29 0.38 -7.74
CA ASN A 244 -2.22 -0.10 -6.71
C ASN A 244 -2.35 -1.63 -6.67
N MET A 245 -1.53 -2.35 -7.43
CA MET A 245 -1.49 -3.82 -7.39
C MET A 245 -0.39 -4.28 -6.44
N SER A 246 -0.77 -4.93 -5.35
CA SER A 246 0.18 -5.53 -4.40
C SER A 246 0.88 -6.74 -5.01
N ILE A 247 2.18 -6.89 -4.77
CA ILE A 247 2.92 -8.09 -5.14
C ILE A 247 2.43 -9.33 -4.39
N LEU A 248 1.77 -9.16 -3.24
CA LEU A 248 1.27 -10.25 -2.40
C LEU A 248 -0.19 -10.62 -2.67
N GLY A 249 -0.85 -9.97 -3.65
CA GLY A 249 -2.26 -10.21 -3.95
C GLY A 249 -3.20 -9.83 -2.80
N ILE A 250 -2.91 -8.71 -2.13
CA ILE A 250 -3.80 -8.12 -1.12
C ILE A 250 -4.44 -6.82 -1.64
N THR A 251 -5.66 -6.52 -1.18
CA THR A 251 -6.34 -5.24 -1.45
C THR A 251 -5.61 -4.09 -0.76
N ILE A 252 -5.26 -3.04 -1.50
CA ILE A 252 -4.56 -1.85 -0.99
C ILE A 252 -5.15 -0.58 -1.61
N ASP A 253 -4.89 0.58 -0.99
CA ASP A 253 -5.26 1.90 -1.51
C ASP A 253 -6.74 2.11 -1.87
N TYR A 254 -7.57 1.97 -0.83
CA TYR A 254 -8.99 2.31 -0.86
C TYR A 254 -9.22 3.80 -1.17
N GLY A 255 -9.61 4.09 -2.42
CA GLY A 255 -10.00 5.41 -2.87
C GLY A 255 -11.50 5.47 -3.21
N PRO A 256 -11.87 5.65 -4.49
CA PRO A 256 -13.25 5.66 -4.93
C PRO A 256 -13.80 4.24 -5.14
N PHE A 257 -13.65 3.36 -4.13
CA PHE A 257 -14.23 2.02 -4.18
C PHE A 257 -15.75 2.05 -3.93
N GLY A 258 -16.43 0.96 -4.27
CA GLY A 258 -17.83 0.71 -3.93
C GLY A 258 -18.13 -0.78 -3.82
N PHE A 259 -19.14 -1.14 -3.04
CA PHE A 259 -19.77 -2.46 -3.12
C PHE A 259 -21.04 -2.31 -3.97
N LEU A 260 -21.36 -3.33 -4.77
CA LEU A 260 -22.60 -3.36 -5.53
C LEU A 260 -23.79 -3.37 -4.57
N GLU A 261 -24.69 -2.41 -4.73
CA GLU A 261 -26.01 -2.41 -4.07
C GLU A 261 -27.00 -3.20 -4.92
N ASP A 262 -27.19 -2.77 -6.18
CA ASP A 262 -27.90 -3.53 -7.21
C ASP A 262 -26.92 -4.34 -8.06
N THR A 263 -27.39 -5.44 -8.66
CA THR A 263 -26.59 -6.28 -9.57
C THR A 263 -26.37 -5.58 -10.92
N ASN A 264 -25.53 -4.55 -10.95
CA ASN A 264 -25.07 -3.88 -12.16
C ASN A 264 -23.61 -4.28 -12.43
N LEU A 265 -23.41 -5.24 -13.34
CA LEU A 265 -22.07 -5.71 -13.68
C LEU A 265 -21.21 -4.64 -14.35
N SER A 266 -21.82 -3.66 -15.01
CA SER A 266 -21.13 -2.51 -15.62
C SER A 266 -20.92 -1.34 -14.66
N HIS A 267 -21.14 -1.53 -13.35
CA HIS A 267 -20.97 -0.46 -12.37
C HIS A 267 -19.55 0.10 -12.37
N VAL A 268 -19.45 1.44 -12.40
CA VAL A 268 -18.21 2.20 -12.29
C VAL A 268 -18.28 3.03 -11.01
N CYS A 269 -17.53 2.64 -9.98
CA CYS A 269 -17.52 3.34 -8.69
C CYS A 269 -16.68 4.63 -8.69
N ASN A 270 -15.77 4.77 -9.67
CA ASN A 270 -14.90 5.94 -9.78
C ASN A 270 -15.47 6.99 -10.74
N HIS A 271 -15.88 8.15 -10.21
CA HIS A 271 -16.42 9.25 -11.00
C HIS A 271 -15.44 9.85 -12.02
N SER A 272 -14.12 9.63 -11.87
CA SER A 272 -13.11 10.02 -12.85
C SER A 272 -12.87 8.98 -13.94
N ASP A 273 -13.43 7.76 -13.81
CA ASP A 273 -13.31 6.69 -14.80
C ASP A 273 -14.41 6.79 -15.87
N HIS A 274 -14.33 7.82 -16.71
CA HIS A 274 -15.34 8.08 -17.73
C HIS A 274 -15.47 6.98 -18.80
N GLN A 275 -14.44 6.15 -18.96
CA GLN A 275 -14.43 5.06 -19.94
C GLN A 275 -14.84 3.71 -19.32
N GLY A 276 -15.06 3.65 -18.01
CA GLY A 276 -15.35 2.42 -17.30
C GLY A 276 -14.22 1.39 -17.37
N ARG A 277 -12.96 1.84 -17.45
CA ARG A 277 -11.79 0.95 -17.49
C ARG A 277 -11.79 0.02 -16.28
N TYR A 278 -12.11 0.56 -15.11
CA TYR A 278 -12.15 -0.13 -13.83
C TYR A 278 -13.59 -0.46 -13.40
N ALA A 279 -14.51 -0.61 -14.36
CA ALA A 279 -15.85 -1.14 -14.10
C ALA A 279 -15.76 -2.51 -13.42
N TYR A 280 -16.76 -2.86 -12.61
CA TYR A 280 -16.80 -4.09 -11.84
C TYR A 280 -16.57 -5.35 -12.70
N CYS A 281 -17.20 -5.46 -13.88
CA CYS A 281 -16.99 -6.59 -14.80
C CYS A 281 -15.59 -6.65 -15.42
N ASN A 282 -14.88 -5.51 -15.48
CA ASN A 282 -13.57 -5.39 -16.12
C ASN A 282 -12.42 -5.70 -15.15
N GLN A 283 -12.66 -5.80 -13.84
CA GLN A 283 -11.58 -6.02 -12.87
C GLN A 283 -10.71 -7.25 -13.18
N PRO A 284 -11.27 -8.43 -13.55
CA PRO A 284 -10.45 -9.59 -13.90
C PRO A 284 -9.55 -9.36 -15.14
N SER A 285 -10.07 -8.75 -16.20
CA SER A 285 -9.29 -8.49 -17.42
C SER A 285 -8.24 -7.40 -17.21
N VAL A 286 -8.55 -6.39 -16.40
CA VAL A 286 -7.58 -5.35 -15.99
C VAL A 286 -6.48 -5.96 -15.13
N ALA A 287 -6.79 -6.88 -14.22
CA ALA A 287 -5.77 -7.56 -13.42
C ALA A 287 -4.83 -8.40 -14.30
N ALA A 288 -5.36 -9.11 -15.30
CA ALA A 288 -4.55 -9.81 -16.29
C ALA A 288 -3.61 -8.85 -17.04
N TRP A 289 -4.14 -7.72 -17.51
CA TRP A 289 -3.32 -6.68 -18.15
C TRP A 289 -2.24 -6.11 -17.21
N ASN A 290 -2.55 -5.91 -15.93
CA ASN A 290 -1.57 -5.44 -14.95
C ASN A 290 -0.47 -6.49 -14.70
N LEU A 291 -0.82 -7.78 -14.70
CA LEU A 291 0.16 -8.87 -14.62
C LEU A 291 1.06 -8.92 -15.85
N GLU A 292 0.54 -8.69 -17.06
CA GLU A 292 1.36 -8.56 -18.27
C GLU A 292 2.40 -7.44 -18.14
N LYS A 293 2.02 -6.27 -17.59
CA LYS A 293 2.97 -5.18 -17.32
C LYS A 293 4.04 -5.56 -16.31
N LEU A 294 3.66 -6.30 -15.27
CA LEU A 294 4.61 -6.85 -14.32
C LEU A 294 5.58 -7.84 -15.01
N LEU A 295 5.08 -8.77 -15.82
CA LEU A 295 5.88 -9.79 -16.50
C LEU A 295 6.93 -9.18 -17.45
N VAL A 296 6.58 -8.10 -18.15
CA VAL A 296 7.53 -7.34 -18.99
C VAL A 296 8.75 -6.88 -18.18
N CYS A 297 8.58 -6.53 -16.90
CA CYS A 297 9.70 -6.11 -16.05
C CYS A 297 10.70 -7.26 -15.80
N PHE A 298 10.31 -8.51 -16.00
CA PHE A 298 11.13 -9.69 -15.77
C PHE A 298 11.58 -10.37 -17.07
N SER A 299 11.47 -9.70 -18.22
CA SER A 299 11.81 -10.30 -19.53
C SER A 299 13.20 -10.91 -19.58
N ASP A 300 14.16 -10.27 -18.93
CA ASP A 300 15.57 -10.69 -18.94
C ASP A 300 15.87 -11.81 -17.93
N HIS A 301 14.90 -12.13 -17.06
CA HIS A 301 14.98 -13.15 -16.02
C HIS A 301 14.21 -14.42 -16.36
N LEU A 302 13.52 -14.41 -17.50
CA LEU A 302 12.66 -15.49 -17.96
C LEU A 302 13.23 -16.09 -19.25
N PRO A 303 13.23 -17.42 -19.43
CA PRO A 303 13.59 -18.00 -20.72
C PRO A 303 12.62 -17.51 -21.80
N ASN A 304 13.12 -17.23 -23.01
CA ASN A 304 12.36 -16.61 -24.11
C ASN A 304 11.01 -17.29 -24.43
N GLU A 305 10.84 -18.57 -24.10
CA GLU A 305 9.60 -19.35 -24.34
C GLU A 305 8.54 -19.23 -23.23
N SER A 306 8.89 -18.69 -22.05
CA SER A 306 8.02 -18.66 -20.86
C SER A 306 7.08 -17.45 -20.77
N LEU A 307 7.25 -16.45 -21.64
CA LEU A 307 6.44 -15.23 -21.67
C LEU A 307 5.25 -15.28 -22.64
N ILE A 308 5.12 -16.36 -23.44
CA ILE A 308 4.32 -16.34 -24.69
C ILE A 308 3.15 -17.36 -24.69
N ASN A 309 2.98 -18.20 -23.67
CA ASN A 309 1.88 -19.17 -23.64
C ASN A 309 1.01 -19.07 -22.38
#